data_AF-A0A0H4WVF1-F1
#
_entry.id   AF-A0A0H4WVF1-F1
#
_cell.length_a   1.000
_cell.length_b   1.000
_cell.length_c   1.000
_cell.angle_alpha   90.00
_cell.angle_beta   90.00
_cell.angle_gamma   90.00
#
_symmetry.space_group_name_H-M   'P 1'
#
loop_
_entity.id
_entity.type
_entity.pdbx_description
1 polymer ?
#
loop_
_entity_poly.entity_id
_entity_poly.type
_entity_poly.pdbx_seq_one_letter_code
_entity_poly.pdbx_strand_id
1 'polypeptide(L)'
;MAKAPEGPVPVVVMGLGFIGQEIARAAMSSPEVELVGAVDVQSSLVGRPLSDVLGGPAPRITVVDSLEQAVGKRKGVVVLHATTSRLPKVIDQILDAVKRGLPVASTCEELAFPHLKYPELADQLDAAAQKAGVAVVGTGVNPGFVMDRLVAAAGQVCGPVRRATVTRVVDARTRREALQRKVGAGLTEDEFFELVDSEQLGHVGLVESAALAALGLGLDCDDFEEEVAPVFAEEDISGGAFPVRKGRVAGMFQSVVGLEDGQERVRLELTIAVGADEPKDRIEIDADPKLVLEIPGGVAGDRATANALVNAAPRLTAAEAGLLTVLELPAGR
;
A
#
# COMPACT_ATOMS: atom_id res chain seq x y z
N MET A 1 -6.12 11.84 -24.69
CA MET A 1 -5.85 10.60 -23.93
C MET A 1 -4.67 9.92 -24.58
N ALA A 2 -3.59 9.68 -23.83
CA ALA A 2 -2.43 8.95 -24.34
C ALA A 2 -2.89 7.56 -24.85
N LYS A 3 -2.37 7.14 -26.00
CA LYS A 3 -2.77 5.90 -26.66
C LYS A 3 -2.33 4.73 -25.78
N ALA A 4 -3.26 3.87 -25.36
CA ALA A 4 -2.93 2.65 -24.64
C ALA A 4 -1.95 1.80 -25.48
N PRO A 5 -0.95 1.14 -24.86
CA PRO A 5 0.05 0.37 -25.58
C PRO A 5 -0.59 -0.74 -26.45
N GLU A 6 0.01 -1.04 -27.61
CA GLU A 6 -0.49 -2.03 -28.58
C GLU A 6 -0.25 -3.50 -28.15
N GLY A 7 -0.11 -3.75 -26.84
CA GLY A 7 0.17 -5.05 -26.25
C GLY A 7 0.37 -4.96 -24.73
N PRO A 8 0.61 -6.10 -24.04
CA PRO A 8 0.84 -6.12 -22.61
C PRO A 8 2.09 -5.30 -22.24
N VAL A 9 2.00 -4.54 -21.15
CA VAL A 9 3.12 -3.72 -20.66
C VAL A 9 4.16 -4.63 -20.00
N PRO A 10 5.44 -4.60 -20.42
CA PRO A 10 6.46 -5.39 -19.78
C PRO A 10 6.73 -4.87 -18.36
N VAL A 11 6.75 -5.76 -17.37
CA VAL A 11 6.98 -5.43 -15.96
C VAL A 11 8.13 -6.21 -15.37
N VAL A 12 8.83 -5.58 -14.42
CA VAL A 12 9.84 -6.22 -13.57
C VAL A 12 9.40 -6.08 -12.12
N VAL A 13 9.46 -7.16 -11.36
CA VAL A 13 9.22 -7.12 -9.91
C VAL A 13 10.54 -6.89 -9.19
N MET A 14 10.62 -5.86 -8.34
CA MET A 14 11.76 -5.61 -7.45
C MET A 14 11.36 -5.86 -6.00
N GLY A 15 12.11 -6.74 -5.34
CA GLY A 15 11.77 -7.31 -4.03
C GLY A 15 10.87 -8.53 -4.21
N LEU A 16 11.38 -9.70 -3.81
CA LEU A 16 10.73 -11.01 -3.88
C LEU A 16 10.46 -11.59 -2.47
N GLY A 17 10.29 -10.69 -1.50
CA GLY A 17 9.58 -11.01 -0.26
C GLY A 17 8.13 -11.44 -0.55
N PHE A 18 7.38 -11.75 0.50
CA PHE A 18 6.03 -12.32 0.36
C PHE A 18 5.12 -11.52 -0.60
N ILE A 19 5.04 -10.19 -0.43
CA ILE A 19 4.22 -9.32 -1.31
C ILE A 19 4.77 -9.27 -2.73
N GLY A 20 6.09 -9.21 -2.90
CA GLY A 20 6.74 -9.29 -4.21
C GLY A 20 6.37 -10.56 -5.00
N GLN A 21 6.30 -11.69 -4.31
CA GLN A 21 5.87 -12.94 -4.92
C GLN A 21 4.38 -12.90 -5.31
N GLU A 22 3.51 -12.31 -4.48
CA GLU A 22 2.10 -12.10 -4.82
C GLU A 22 1.95 -11.17 -6.03
N ILE A 23 2.77 -10.12 -6.14
CA ILE A 23 2.82 -9.24 -7.31
C ILE A 23 3.24 -10.03 -8.56
N ALA A 24 4.27 -10.87 -8.46
CA ALA A 24 4.69 -11.71 -9.58
C ALA A 24 3.57 -12.66 -10.04
N ARG A 25 2.85 -13.29 -9.09
CA ARG A 25 1.68 -14.14 -9.40
C ARG A 25 0.54 -13.35 -10.04
N ALA A 26 0.26 -12.14 -9.54
CA ALA A 26 -0.75 -11.25 -10.11
C ALA A 26 -0.38 -10.81 -11.53
N ALA A 27 0.90 -10.46 -11.77
CA ALA A 27 1.39 -10.08 -13.08
C ALA A 27 1.26 -11.21 -14.10
N MET A 28 1.62 -12.45 -13.73
CA MET A 28 1.44 -13.63 -14.59
C MET A 28 -0.02 -13.96 -14.90
N SER A 29 -0.96 -13.50 -14.08
CA SER A 29 -2.40 -13.74 -14.25
C SER A 29 -3.10 -12.62 -15.03
N SER A 30 -2.40 -11.53 -15.33
CA SER A 30 -2.99 -10.35 -15.98
C SER A 30 -2.70 -10.35 -17.48
N PRO A 31 -3.70 -10.11 -18.35
CA PRO A 31 -3.46 -9.96 -19.78
C PRO A 31 -2.91 -8.57 -20.15
N GLU A 32 -2.93 -7.60 -19.24
CA GLU A 32 -2.49 -6.22 -19.49
C GLU A 32 -0.97 -6.03 -19.28
N VAL A 33 -0.29 -6.99 -18.66
CA VAL A 33 1.15 -6.92 -18.38
C VAL A 33 1.86 -8.23 -18.73
N GLU A 34 3.17 -8.14 -18.98
CA GLU A 34 4.04 -9.29 -19.21
C GLU A 34 5.19 -9.25 -18.18
N LEU A 35 5.30 -10.26 -17.33
CA LEU A 35 6.43 -10.36 -16.40
C LEU A 35 7.71 -10.74 -17.15
N VAL A 36 8.67 -9.82 -17.23
CA VAL A 36 9.91 -9.99 -18.03
C VAL A 36 11.19 -10.05 -17.22
N GLY A 37 11.13 -9.81 -15.90
CA GLY A 37 12.28 -9.90 -15.02
C GLY A 37 11.91 -9.84 -13.54
N ALA A 38 12.86 -10.23 -12.70
CA ALA A 38 12.72 -10.23 -11.24
C ALA A 38 14.05 -9.84 -10.59
N VAL A 39 13.99 -8.92 -9.63
CA VAL A 39 15.15 -8.35 -8.95
C VAL A 39 15.02 -8.54 -7.45
N ASP A 40 16.05 -9.08 -6.80
CA ASP A 40 16.17 -9.12 -5.35
C ASP A 40 17.65 -9.09 -4.94
N VAL A 41 17.98 -8.39 -3.87
CA VAL A 41 19.35 -8.25 -3.36
C VAL A 41 19.77 -9.41 -2.45
N GLN A 42 18.83 -10.24 -2.00
CA GLN A 42 19.13 -11.39 -1.16
C GLN A 42 19.93 -12.43 -1.96
N SER A 43 21.16 -12.71 -1.51
CA SER A 43 22.06 -13.68 -2.14
C SER A 43 21.48 -15.10 -2.21
N SER A 44 20.54 -15.44 -1.32
CA SER A 44 19.81 -16.71 -1.34
C SER A 44 18.76 -16.81 -2.46
N LEU A 45 18.41 -15.70 -3.11
CA LEU A 45 17.47 -15.62 -4.22
C LEU A 45 18.17 -15.37 -5.56
N VAL A 46 19.23 -14.56 -5.58
CA VAL A 46 19.99 -14.25 -6.80
C VAL A 46 20.50 -15.52 -7.49
N GLY A 47 20.33 -15.61 -8.80
CA GLY A 47 20.73 -16.75 -9.62
C GLY A 47 19.70 -17.90 -9.64
N ARG A 48 18.67 -17.86 -8.80
CA ARG A 48 17.63 -18.90 -8.79
C ARG A 48 16.58 -18.65 -9.89
N PRO A 49 16.00 -19.73 -10.47
CA PRO A 49 14.81 -19.62 -11.30
C PRO A 49 13.64 -19.03 -10.51
N LEU A 50 12.87 -18.13 -11.14
CA LEU A 50 11.69 -17.53 -10.51
C LEU A 50 10.65 -18.59 -10.11
N SER A 51 10.51 -19.68 -10.88
CA SER A 51 9.64 -20.81 -10.54
C SER A 51 9.95 -21.41 -9.16
N ASP A 52 11.23 -21.47 -8.81
CA ASP A 52 11.68 -22.06 -7.56
C ASP A 52 11.43 -21.11 -6.38
N VAL A 53 11.50 -19.80 -6.63
CA VAL A 53 11.18 -18.77 -5.62
C VAL A 53 9.67 -18.70 -5.37
N LEU A 54 8.86 -18.81 -6.43
CA LEU A 54 7.41 -18.78 -6.33
C LEU A 54 6.78 -20.10 -5.87
N GLY A 55 7.55 -21.20 -5.90
CA GLY A 55 7.07 -22.54 -5.57
C GLY A 55 6.06 -23.10 -6.59
N GLY A 56 6.17 -22.71 -7.85
CA GLY A 56 5.19 -23.06 -8.88
C GLY A 56 5.59 -22.62 -10.30
N PRO A 57 4.72 -22.83 -11.30
CA PRO A 57 4.98 -22.43 -12.67
C PRO A 57 5.25 -20.93 -12.80
N ALA A 58 6.30 -20.57 -13.54
CA ALA A 58 6.66 -19.19 -13.86
C ALA A 58 7.38 -19.12 -15.23
N PRO A 59 7.44 -17.95 -15.89
CA PRO A 59 8.31 -17.73 -17.04
C PRO A 59 9.77 -18.09 -16.74
N ARG A 60 10.54 -18.34 -17.79
CA ARG A 60 11.99 -18.60 -17.69
C ARG A 60 12.75 -17.31 -17.35
N ILE A 61 12.64 -16.90 -16.09
CA ILE A 61 13.29 -15.73 -15.51
C ILE A 61 14.23 -16.21 -14.41
N THR A 62 15.48 -15.73 -14.46
CA THR A 62 16.43 -15.88 -13.35
C THR A 62 16.37 -14.60 -12.51
N VAL A 63 16.32 -14.76 -11.19
CA VAL A 63 16.39 -13.61 -10.27
C VAL A 63 17.79 -13.02 -10.34
N VAL A 64 17.88 -11.70 -10.50
CA VAL A 64 19.15 -10.96 -10.56
C VAL A 64 19.19 -9.89 -9.47
N ASP A 65 20.35 -9.32 -9.22
CA ASP A 65 20.59 -8.36 -8.13
C ASP A 65 20.38 -6.89 -8.53
N SER A 66 20.09 -6.62 -9.80
CA SER A 66 20.05 -5.25 -10.34
C SER A 66 19.03 -5.09 -11.47
N LEU A 67 18.42 -3.90 -11.55
CA LEU A 67 17.52 -3.54 -12.65
C LEU A 67 18.20 -3.60 -14.01
N GLU A 68 19.49 -3.28 -14.07
CA GLU A 68 20.27 -3.35 -15.29
C GLU A 68 20.26 -4.75 -15.92
N GLN A 69 20.50 -5.77 -15.11
CA GLN A 69 20.50 -7.16 -15.56
C GLN A 69 19.09 -7.64 -15.92
N ALA A 70 18.06 -7.21 -15.17
CA ALA A 70 16.68 -7.63 -15.41
C ALA A 70 16.07 -7.00 -16.67
N VAL A 71 16.34 -5.71 -16.89
CA VAL A 71 15.73 -4.90 -17.97
C VAL A 71 16.58 -4.93 -19.25
N GLY A 72 17.91 -4.91 -19.11
CA GLY A 72 18.84 -4.79 -20.23
C GLY A 72 18.60 -3.51 -21.03
N LYS A 73 18.35 -3.65 -22.34
CA LYS A 73 18.08 -2.53 -23.26
C LYS A 73 16.59 -2.35 -23.59
N ARG A 74 15.69 -3.07 -22.91
CA ARG A 74 14.25 -2.96 -23.18
C ARG A 74 13.73 -1.59 -22.77
N LYS A 75 12.79 -1.06 -23.55
CA LYS A 75 12.08 0.20 -23.27
C LYS A 75 10.64 -0.08 -22.87
N GLY A 76 10.01 0.87 -22.19
CA GLY A 76 8.60 0.77 -21.77
C GLY A 76 8.37 -0.23 -20.64
N VAL A 77 9.42 -0.62 -19.91
CA VAL A 77 9.32 -1.52 -18.76
C VAL A 77 8.90 -0.74 -17.52
N VAL A 78 7.93 -1.24 -16.77
CA VAL A 78 7.50 -0.68 -15.49
C VAL A 78 8.04 -1.51 -14.34
N VAL A 79 8.53 -0.86 -13.29
CA VAL A 79 8.99 -1.52 -12.06
C VAL A 79 7.84 -1.63 -11.07
N LEU A 80 7.54 -2.86 -10.65
CA LEU A 80 6.65 -3.16 -9.54
C LEU A 80 7.51 -3.38 -8.29
N HIS A 81 7.59 -2.34 -7.46
CA HIS A 81 8.54 -2.25 -6.35
C HIS A 81 7.88 -2.64 -5.02
N ALA A 82 8.45 -3.62 -4.30
CA ALA A 82 7.89 -4.15 -3.06
C ALA A 82 8.98 -4.56 -2.05
N THR A 83 9.67 -3.58 -1.47
CA THR A 83 10.80 -3.80 -0.55
C THR A 83 10.50 -3.41 0.90
N THR A 84 10.28 -2.14 1.21
CA THR A 84 9.93 -1.67 2.56
C THR A 84 9.02 -0.45 2.54
N SER A 85 8.41 -0.16 3.69
CA SER A 85 7.40 0.87 3.91
C SER A 85 7.94 2.27 4.11
N ARG A 86 9.26 2.42 4.33
CA ARG A 86 9.89 3.69 4.69
C ARG A 86 10.55 4.37 3.50
N LEU A 87 10.11 5.58 3.16
CA LEU A 87 10.59 6.31 1.97
C LEU A 87 12.12 6.50 1.97
N PRO A 88 12.77 6.94 3.06
CA PRO A 88 14.23 7.12 3.09
C PRO A 88 15.02 5.83 2.81
N LYS A 89 14.41 4.66 3.02
CA LYS A 89 15.07 3.35 2.77
C LYS A 89 14.90 2.85 1.35
N VAL A 90 13.95 3.40 0.59
CA VAL A 90 13.62 2.94 -0.77
C VAL A 90 13.91 3.98 -1.84
N ILE A 91 14.11 5.25 -1.46
CA ILE A 91 14.26 6.36 -2.40
C ILE A 91 15.37 6.11 -3.42
N ASP A 92 16.51 5.56 -3.02
CA ASP A 92 17.63 5.26 -3.93
C ASP A 92 17.27 4.16 -4.94
N GLN A 93 16.45 3.18 -4.55
CA GLN A 93 15.99 2.11 -5.44
C GLN A 93 15.03 2.67 -6.50
N ILE A 94 14.12 3.55 -6.09
CA ILE A 94 13.18 4.22 -6.99
C ILE A 94 13.94 5.19 -7.91
N LEU A 95 14.89 5.96 -7.39
CA LEU A 95 15.71 6.86 -8.20
C LEU A 95 16.59 6.12 -9.20
N ASP A 96 17.10 4.92 -8.90
CA ASP A 96 17.80 4.08 -9.89
C ASP A 96 16.87 3.68 -11.05
N ALA A 97 15.64 3.27 -10.75
CA ALA A 97 14.63 2.98 -11.79
C ALA A 97 14.30 4.22 -12.64
N VAL A 98 14.06 5.36 -11.99
CA VAL A 98 13.74 6.64 -12.65
C VAL A 98 14.90 7.10 -13.55
N LYS A 99 16.15 7.05 -13.08
CA LYS A 99 17.34 7.40 -13.88
C LYS A 99 17.49 6.55 -15.15
N ARG A 100 16.92 5.34 -15.15
CA ARG A 100 16.88 4.42 -16.29
C ARG A 100 15.67 4.65 -17.21
N GLY A 101 14.81 5.62 -16.89
CA GLY A 101 13.59 5.92 -17.65
C GLY A 101 12.51 4.85 -17.45
N LEU A 102 12.41 4.27 -16.26
CA LEU A 102 11.41 3.26 -15.92
C LEU A 102 10.35 3.87 -14.98
N PRO A 103 9.06 3.82 -15.34
CA PRO A 103 7.98 4.15 -14.41
C PRO A 103 7.95 3.16 -13.23
N VAL A 104 7.44 3.60 -12.08
CA VAL A 104 7.46 2.80 -10.84
C VAL A 104 6.09 2.80 -10.17
N ALA A 105 5.55 1.61 -9.92
CA ALA A 105 4.46 1.40 -8.96
C ALA A 105 5.05 0.73 -7.71
N SER A 106 4.90 1.34 -6.54
CA SER A 106 5.56 0.89 -5.30
C SER A 106 4.56 0.58 -4.20
N THR A 107 4.81 -0.47 -3.42
CA THR A 107 4.04 -0.77 -2.19
C THR A 107 4.50 0.05 -0.98
N CYS A 108 5.48 0.95 -1.13
CA CYS A 108 5.98 1.77 -0.02
C CYS A 108 4.88 2.69 0.49
N GLU A 109 4.41 2.45 1.72
CA GLU A 109 3.27 3.17 2.29
C GLU A 109 3.52 4.69 2.43
N GLU A 110 4.71 5.13 2.86
CA GLU A 110 5.07 6.56 2.95
C GLU A 110 5.18 7.24 1.56
N LEU A 111 5.29 6.48 0.46
CA LEU A 111 5.27 7.02 -0.90
C LEU A 111 3.85 7.33 -1.39
N ALA A 112 2.80 6.92 -0.68
CA ALA A 112 1.42 7.20 -1.10
C ALA A 112 1.11 8.71 -1.07
N PHE A 113 1.67 9.44 -0.10
CA PHE A 113 1.57 10.90 -0.01
C PHE A 113 2.81 11.52 0.68
N PRO A 114 3.99 11.47 0.03
CA PRO A 114 5.28 11.68 0.70
C PRO A 114 5.56 13.14 1.07
N HIS A 115 4.89 14.11 0.43
CA HIS A 115 5.06 15.53 0.73
C HIS A 115 4.72 15.88 2.19
N LEU A 116 3.85 15.09 2.84
CA LEU A 116 3.45 15.33 4.22
C LEU A 116 4.61 15.19 5.21
N LYS A 117 5.44 14.15 5.03
CA LYS A 117 6.53 13.82 5.96
C LYS A 117 7.92 14.09 5.40
N TYR A 118 8.06 14.06 4.07
CA TYR A 118 9.33 14.15 3.37
C TYR A 118 9.25 15.06 2.13
N PRO A 119 8.89 16.35 2.28
CA PRO A 119 8.72 17.26 1.14
C PRO A 119 9.97 17.33 0.26
N GLU A 120 11.17 17.38 0.87
CA GLU A 120 12.43 17.45 0.13
C GLU A 120 12.71 16.19 -0.71
N LEU A 121 12.41 14.99 -0.18
CA LEU A 121 12.57 13.74 -0.92
C LEU A 121 11.50 13.59 -2.01
N ALA A 122 10.29 14.08 -1.75
CA ALA A 122 9.20 14.10 -2.71
C ALA A 122 9.54 15.01 -3.90
N ASP A 123 9.99 16.24 -3.65
CA ASP A 123 10.43 17.21 -4.67
C ASP A 123 11.60 16.66 -5.49
N GLN A 124 12.58 16.01 -4.83
CA GLN A 124 13.70 15.39 -5.50
C GLN A 124 13.24 14.27 -6.46
N LEU A 125 12.32 13.41 -6.00
CA LEU A 125 11.80 12.31 -6.78
C LEU A 125 10.95 12.79 -7.95
N ASP A 126 10.08 13.77 -7.71
CA ASP A 126 9.25 14.39 -8.72
C ASP A 126 10.09 15.02 -9.83
N ALA A 127 11.08 15.86 -9.47
CA ALA A 127 11.98 16.47 -10.44
C ALA A 127 12.78 15.43 -11.25
N ALA A 128 13.20 14.32 -10.62
CA ALA A 128 13.87 13.23 -11.31
C ALA A 128 12.93 12.50 -12.28
N ALA A 129 11.69 12.23 -11.87
CA ALA A 129 10.66 11.58 -12.66
C ALA A 129 10.26 12.42 -13.88
N GLN A 130 10.03 13.73 -13.68
CA GLN A 130 9.79 14.70 -14.76
C GLN A 130 10.96 14.74 -15.76
N LYS A 131 12.20 14.84 -15.27
CA LYS A 131 13.40 14.86 -16.13
C LYS A 131 13.55 13.58 -16.95
N ALA A 132 13.20 12.44 -16.38
CA ALA A 132 13.24 11.14 -17.04
C ALA A 132 12.02 10.88 -17.94
N GLY A 133 10.97 11.70 -17.85
CA GLY A 133 9.73 11.52 -18.60
C GLY A 133 8.92 10.29 -18.16
N VAL A 134 8.95 9.95 -16.87
CA VAL A 134 8.24 8.79 -16.31
C VAL A 134 7.41 9.16 -15.09
N ALA A 135 6.42 8.32 -14.78
CA ALA A 135 5.56 8.45 -13.62
C ALA A 135 5.97 7.50 -12.48
N VAL A 136 5.83 7.96 -11.24
CA VAL A 136 6.02 7.17 -10.02
C VAL A 136 4.76 7.26 -9.15
N VAL A 137 4.32 6.15 -8.58
CA VAL A 137 3.18 6.14 -7.64
C VAL A 137 3.40 5.15 -6.49
N GLY A 138 3.09 5.58 -5.27
CA GLY A 138 2.88 4.68 -4.13
C GLY A 138 1.44 4.17 -4.13
N THR A 139 1.22 2.85 -4.13
CA THR A 139 -0.14 2.27 -4.16
C THR A 139 -0.20 0.92 -3.46
N GLY A 140 -1.41 0.50 -3.13
CA GLY A 140 -1.71 -0.70 -2.38
C GLY A 140 -3.17 -0.75 -1.99
N VAL A 141 -3.51 -1.65 -1.07
CA VAL A 141 -4.88 -1.73 -0.52
C VAL A 141 -5.17 -0.59 0.46
N ASN A 142 -4.19 -0.23 1.30
CA ASN A 142 -4.25 0.78 2.34
C ASN A 142 -2.81 0.98 2.82
N PRO A 143 -2.15 2.09 2.42
CA PRO A 143 -2.65 3.15 1.53
C PRO A 143 -2.84 2.72 0.08
N GLY A 144 -3.71 3.42 -0.64
CA GLY A 144 -3.83 3.40 -2.10
C GLY A 144 -5.19 3.01 -2.67
N PHE A 145 -6.10 2.49 -1.83
CA PHE A 145 -7.45 2.13 -2.26
C PHE A 145 -8.52 2.31 -1.18
N VAL A 146 -8.60 1.41 -0.20
CA VAL A 146 -9.77 1.22 0.66
C VAL A 146 -10.06 2.45 1.52
N MET A 147 -9.02 3.05 2.11
CA MET A 147 -9.15 4.13 3.08
C MET A 147 -8.84 5.51 2.50
N ASP A 148 -8.68 5.61 1.17
CA ASP A 148 -8.28 6.84 0.48
C ASP A 148 -9.00 6.99 -0.88
N ARG A 149 -8.52 6.35 -1.94
CA ARG A 149 -9.06 6.48 -3.30
C ARG A 149 -10.52 6.05 -3.43
N LEU A 150 -10.96 5.02 -2.70
CA LEU A 150 -12.37 4.62 -2.67
C LEU A 150 -13.25 5.65 -1.97
N VAL A 151 -12.71 6.32 -0.95
CA VAL A 151 -13.37 7.43 -0.24
C VAL A 151 -13.58 8.60 -1.20
N ALA A 152 -12.51 8.99 -1.90
CA ALA A 152 -12.56 10.03 -2.93
C ALA A 152 -13.57 9.69 -4.04
N ALA A 153 -13.56 8.45 -4.53
CA ALA A 153 -14.49 7.99 -5.56
C ALA A 153 -15.95 8.03 -5.09
N ALA A 154 -16.23 7.60 -3.86
CA ALA A 154 -17.57 7.68 -3.27
C ALA A 154 -18.04 9.13 -3.10
N GLY A 155 -17.13 10.04 -2.72
CA GLY A 155 -17.44 11.47 -2.56
C GLY A 155 -17.86 12.20 -3.84
N GLN A 156 -17.56 11.67 -5.02
CA GLN A 156 -17.86 12.33 -6.30
C GLN A 156 -19.36 12.56 -6.56
N VAL A 157 -20.25 11.83 -5.87
CA VAL A 157 -21.70 11.95 -6.03
C VAL A 157 -22.37 12.69 -4.86
N CYS A 158 -21.58 13.34 -4.01
CA CYS A 158 -22.03 14.15 -2.90
C CYS A 158 -21.94 15.66 -3.19
N GLY A 159 -22.76 16.46 -2.51
CA GLY A 159 -22.48 17.88 -2.32
C GLY A 159 -21.27 18.13 -1.40
N PRO A 160 -21.06 19.37 -0.91
CA PRO A 160 -19.94 19.70 -0.03
C PRO A 160 -19.86 18.77 1.19
N VAL A 161 -18.69 18.16 1.38
CA VAL A 161 -18.43 17.20 2.44
C VAL A 161 -18.12 17.94 3.75
N ARG A 162 -18.81 17.58 4.82
CA ARG A 162 -18.55 18.13 6.17
C ARG A 162 -17.55 17.26 6.91
N ARG A 163 -17.73 15.94 6.89
CA ARG A 163 -16.84 14.99 7.55
C ARG A 163 -16.86 13.64 6.87
N ALA A 164 -15.76 12.90 6.93
CA ALA A 164 -15.72 11.50 6.56
C ALA A 164 -15.14 10.64 7.68
N THR A 165 -15.71 9.46 7.88
CA THR A 165 -15.18 8.44 8.80
C THR A 165 -15.00 7.15 8.03
N VAL A 166 -13.82 6.54 8.13
CA VAL A 166 -13.53 5.24 7.51
C VAL A 166 -13.07 4.28 8.58
N THR A 167 -13.71 3.12 8.66
CA THR A 167 -13.38 2.07 9.61
C THR A 167 -12.97 0.81 8.85
N ARG A 168 -11.80 0.28 9.16
CA ARG A 168 -11.28 -0.99 8.63
C ARG A 168 -11.02 -1.95 9.79
N VAL A 169 -11.70 -3.09 9.77
CA VAL A 169 -11.54 -4.15 10.77
C VAL A 169 -11.04 -5.43 10.09
N VAL A 170 -9.90 -5.93 10.55
CA VAL A 170 -9.25 -7.11 9.99
C VAL A 170 -9.06 -8.16 11.07
N ASP A 171 -9.66 -9.33 10.87
CA ASP A 171 -9.34 -10.52 11.66
C ASP A 171 -8.00 -11.11 11.23
N ALA A 172 -6.99 -10.97 12.10
CA ALA A 172 -5.64 -11.43 11.85
C ALA A 172 -5.50 -12.96 11.81
N ARG A 173 -6.50 -13.73 12.29
CA ARG A 173 -6.51 -15.21 12.15
C ARG A 173 -6.46 -15.65 10.69
N THR A 174 -7.02 -14.85 9.80
CA THR A 174 -7.01 -15.08 8.34
C THR A 174 -5.68 -14.75 7.67
N ARG A 175 -4.68 -14.31 8.44
CA ARG A 175 -3.42 -13.75 7.96
C ARG A 175 -2.24 -14.56 8.45
N ARG A 176 -1.11 -14.41 7.76
CA ARG A 176 0.15 -15.09 8.10
C ARG A 176 0.62 -14.73 9.51
N GLU A 177 1.32 -15.67 10.15
CA GLU A 177 1.87 -15.50 11.51
C GLU A 177 2.67 -14.20 11.67
N ALA A 178 3.48 -13.82 10.69
CA ALA A 178 4.26 -12.60 10.73
C ALA A 178 3.40 -11.34 10.93
N LEU A 179 2.19 -11.29 10.34
CA LEU A 179 1.27 -10.17 10.56
C LEU A 179 0.66 -10.23 11.97
N GLN A 180 0.26 -11.42 12.43
CA GLN A 180 -0.28 -11.61 13.78
C GLN A 180 0.71 -11.14 14.85
N ARG A 181 2.01 -11.43 14.67
CA ARG A 181 3.06 -10.91 15.56
C ARG A 181 3.28 -9.40 15.41
N LYS A 182 3.24 -8.87 14.17
CA LYS A 182 3.44 -7.44 13.88
C LYS A 182 2.40 -6.55 14.57
N VAL A 183 1.18 -7.05 14.81
CA VAL A 183 0.12 -6.29 15.51
C VAL A 183 0.16 -6.46 17.02
N GLY A 184 1.18 -7.13 17.56
CA GLY A 184 1.37 -7.30 18.99
C GLY A 184 0.61 -8.46 19.63
N ALA A 185 0.05 -9.39 18.85
CA ALA A 185 -0.69 -10.50 19.42
C ALA A 185 0.18 -11.34 20.38
N GLY A 186 -0.32 -11.53 21.61
CA GLY A 186 0.33 -12.26 22.69
C GLY A 186 1.18 -11.41 23.66
N LEU A 187 1.41 -10.13 23.35
CA LEU A 187 2.22 -9.24 24.21
C LEU A 187 1.47 -8.84 25.49
N THR A 188 2.23 -8.37 26.48
CA THR A 188 1.73 -7.46 27.54
C THR A 188 1.47 -6.06 26.98
N GLU A 189 0.79 -5.23 27.77
CA GLU A 189 0.63 -3.80 27.48
C GLU A 189 1.99 -3.07 27.44
N ASP A 190 2.87 -3.31 28.42
CA ASP A 190 4.20 -2.68 28.48
C ASP A 190 5.04 -3.02 27.23
N GLU A 191 5.13 -4.32 26.88
CA GLU A 191 5.84 -4.76 25.66
C GLU A 191 5.24 -4.16 24.39
N PHE A 192 3.91 -3.94 24.35
CA PHE A 192 3.24 -3.33 23.21
C PHE A 192 3.69 -1.87 23.05
N PHE A 193 3.63 -1.07 24.11
CA PHE A 193 4.03 0.34 24.04
C PHE A 193 5.52 0.52 23.79
N GLU A 194 6.39 -0.34 24.33
CA GLU A 194 7.83 -0.34 23.98
C GLU A 194 8.07 -0.51 22.47
N LEU A 195 7.27 -1.35 21.80
CA LEU A 195 7.37 -1.56 20.35
C LEU A 195 6.73 -0.43 19.54
N VAL A 196 5.67 0.23 20.05
CA VAL A 196 5.09 1.43 19.42
C VAL A 196 6.10 2.58 19.47
N ASP A 197 6.68 2.86 20.65
CA ASP A 197 7.63 3.95 20.86
C ASP A 197 8.92 3.79 20.04
N SER A 198 9.29 2.55 19.73
CA SER A 198 10.43 2.23 18.86
C SER A 198 10.07 2.09 17.37
N GLU A 199 8.84 2.46 16.98
CA GLU A 199 8.28 2.37 15.62
C GLU A 199 8.34 0.96 15.00
N GLN A 200 8.35 -0.08 15.83
CA GLN A 200 8.38 -1.48 15.41
C GLN A 200 6.98 -2.10 15.31
N LEU A 201 5.99 -1.50 15.98
CA LEU A 201 4.58 -1.90 15.97
C LEU A 201 3.71 -0.74 15.50
N GLY A 202 2.71 -1.05 14.67
CA GLY A 202 1.82 -0.09 14.06
C GLY A 202 1.64 -0.34 12.56
N HIS A 203 0.63 0.31 11.99
CA HIS A 203 0.43 0.45 10.57
C HIS A 203 1.17 1.69 10.07
N VAL A 204 1.92 1.54 8.98
CA VAL A 204 2.54 2.68 8.28
C VAL A 204 1.58 3.08 7.17
N GLY A 205 1.34 4.37 6.96
CA GLY A 205 0.49 4.84 5.87
C GLY A 205 -0.88 5.39 6.27
N LEU A 206 -1.30 5.28 7.54
CA LEU A 206 -2.65 5.73 7.91
C LEU A 206 -2.79 7.25 7.75
N VAL A 207 -1.74 7.99 8.12
CA VAL A 207 -1.68 9.44 7.95
C VAL A 207 -1.71 9.82 6.47
N GLU A 208 -0.94 9.15 5.61
CA GLU A 208 -0.97 9.34 4.16
C GLU A 208 -2.35 9.03 3.57
N SER A 209 -3.03 7.99 4.06
CA SER A 209 -4.39 7.64 3.65
C SER A 209 -5.38 8.73 4.07
N ALA A 210 -5.25 9.28 5.28
CA ALA A 210 -6.13 10.35 5.76
C ALA A 210 -5.94 11.63 4.94
N ALA A 211 -4.70 11.98 4.61
CA ALA A 211 -4.38 13.12 3.74
C ALA A 211 -4.95 12.93 2.32
N LEU A 212 -4.80 11.74 1.74
CA LEU A 212 -5.38 11.42 0.43
C LEU A 212 -6.92 11.42 0.46
N ALA A 213 -7.54 10.93 1.54
CA ALA A 213 -8.99 10.98 1.70
C ALA A 213 -9.48 12.44 1.81
N ALA A 214 -8.80 13.28 2.60
CA ALA A 214 -9.11 14.70 2.72
C ALA A 214 -9.01 15.42 1.36
N LEU A 215 -7.86 15.26 0.68
CA LEU A 215 -7.62 15.81 -0.65
C LEU A 215 -8.70 15.37 -1.65
N GLY A 216 -9.02 14.07 -1.67
CA GLY A 216 -10.01 13.50 -2.58
C GLY A 216 -11.46 13.93 -2.32
N LEU A 217 -11.77 14.39 -1.11
CA LEU A 217 -13.07 14.93 -0.72
C LEU A 217 -13.14 16.46 -0.80
N GLY A 218 -12.04 17.13 -1.16
CA GLY A 218 -11.93 18.60 -1.17
C GLY A 218 -11.96 19.21 0.24
N LEU A 219 -11.31 18.54 1.20
CA LEU A 219 -11.16 19.00 2.58
C LEU A 219 -9.72 19.49 2.78
N ASP A 220 -9.56 20.70 3.32
CA ASP A 220 -8.26 21.36 3.49
C ASP A 220 -7.66 21.06 4.87
N CYS A 221 -7.47 19.78 5.20
CA CYS A 221 -6.87 19.41 6.48
C CYS A 221 -5.42 19.91 6.58
N ASP A 222 -5.09 20.64 7.65
CA ASP A 222 -3.79 21.24 7.90
C ASP A 222 -2.98 20.52 9.00
N ASP A 223 -3.65 19.67 9.78
CA ASP A 223 -3.03 18.87 10.84
C ASP A 223 -3.58 17.44 10.88
N PHE A 224 -2.75 16.50 11.36
CA PHE A 224 -3.09 15.09 11.48
C PHE A 224 -2.59 14.53 12.82
N GLU A 225 -3.52 14.09 13.64
CA GLU A 225 -3.22 13.45 14.92
C GLU A 225 -3.34 11.93 14.78
N GLU A 226 -2.32 11.19 15.23
CA GLU A 226 -2.28 9.73 15.19
C GLU A 226 -2.26 9.13 16.60
N GLU A 227 -3.05 8.07 16.80
CA GLU A 227 -3.09 7.30 18.04
C GLU A 227 -2.96 5.80 17.73
N VAL A 228 -2.14 5.08 18.51
CA VAL A 228 -2.02 3.62 18.49
C VAL A 228 -2.33 3.08 19.88
N ALA A 229 -3.28 2.16 19.98
CA ALA A 229 -3.72 1.54 21.23
C ALA A 229 -3.77 0.00 21.10
N PRO A 230 -3.50 -0.74 22.19
CA PRO A 230 -3.65 -2.19 22.20
C PRO A 230 -5.13 -2.58 22.20
N VAL A 231 -5.45 -3.66 21.47
CA VAL A 231 -6.73 -4.37 21.62
C VAL A 231 -6.48 -5.59 22.50
N PHE A 232 -7.15 -5.70 23.64
CA PHE A 232 -6.97 -6.82 24.57
C PHE A 232 -7.90 -7.99 24.26
N ALA A 233 -7.41 -9.21 24.51
CA ALA A 233 -8.21 -10.42 24.46
C ALA A 233 -9.12 -10.53 25.71
N GLU A 234 -10.44 -10.47 25.52
CA GLU A 234 -11.41 -10.60 26.62
C GLU A 234 -11.57 -12.06 27.11
N GLU A 235 -11.16 -13.02 26.28
CA GLU A 235 -11.12 -14.45 26.52
C GLU A 235 -9.89 -15.10 25.87
N ASP A 236 -9.68 -16.40 26.08
CA ASP A 236 -8.61 -17.14 25.39
C ASP A 236 -8.98 -17.31 23.91
N ILE A 237 -8.19 -16.71 23.01
CA ILE A 237 -8.42 -16.75 21.57
C ILE A 237 -7.58 -17.87 20.94
N SER A 238 -8.23 -18.70 20.13
CA SER A 238 -7.59 -19.76 19.33
C SER A 238 -7.94 -19.64 17.85
N GLY A 239 -7.34 -20.47 16.99
CA GLY A 239 -7.57 -20.45 15.55
C GLY A 239 -6.67 -19.47 14.77
N GLY A 240 -5.79 -18.74 15.45
CA GLY A 240 -4.66 -18.05 14.84
C GLY A 240 -3.44 -18.96 14.66
N ALA A 241 -2.30 -18.38 14.31
CA ALA A 241 -1.03 -19.09 14.20
C ALA A 241 -0.52 -19.60 15.57
N PHE A 242 -0.92 -18.91 16.64
CA PHE A 242 -0.67 -19.28 18.04
C PHE A 242 -1.85 -18.81 18.91
N PRO A 243 -2.06 -19.43 20.09
CA PRO A 243 -3.12 -18.99 21.00
C PRO A 243 -2.75 -17.66 21.68
N VAL A 244 -3.75 -16.80 21.90
CA VAL A 244 -3.63 -15.55 22.68
C VAL A 244 -4.45 -15.72 23.96
N ARG A 245 -3.83 -15.51 25.12
CA ARG A 245 -4.51 -15.66 26.42
C ARG A 245 -5.32 -14.43 26.78
N LYS A 246 -6.40 -14.61 27.54
CA LYS A 246 -7.16 -13.52 28.14
C LYS A 246 -6.24 -12.52 28.85
N GLY A 247 -6.49 -11.22 28.63
CA GLY A 247 -5.73 -10.12 29.22
C GLY A 247 -4.39 -9.82 28.51
N ARG A 248 -4.01 -10.58 27.48
CA ARG A 248 -2.92 -10.24 26.57
C ARG A 248 -3.44 -9.41 25.41
N VAL A 249 -2.54 -8.73 24.72
CA VAL A 249 -2.85 -8.02 23.50
C VAL A 249 -3.28 -9.04 22.42
N ALA A 250 -4.45 -8.82 21.82
CA ALA A 250 -4.97 -9.54 20.66
C ALA A 250 -4.55 -8.87 19.33
N GLY A 251 -4.26 -7.58 19.37
CA GLY A 251 -3.83 -6.80 18.21
C GLY A 251 -3.73 -5.31 18.50
N MET A 252 -3.90 -4.50 17.47
CA MET A 252 -3.82 -3.05 17.59
C MET A 252 -5.07 -2.38 17.01
N PHE A 253 -5.43 -1.25 17.64
CA PHE A 253 -6.28 -0.22 17.09
C PHE A 253 -5.38 0.97 16.77
N GLN A 254 -5.55 1.55 15.60
CA GLN A 254 -4.85 2.77 15.21
C GLN A 254 -5.86 3.72 14.59
N SER A 255 -5.77 5.00 14.95
CA SER A 255 -6.62 6.02 14.37
C SER A 255 -5.82 7.23 13.93
N VAL A 256 -6.31 7.89 12.87
CA VAL A 256 -5.82 9.19 12.44
C VAL A 256 -6.99 10.14 12.31
N VAL A 257 -6.83 11.34 12.86
CA VAL A 257 -7.78 12.44 12.77
C VAL A 257 -7.15 13.57 11.95
N GLY A 258 -7.72 13.86 10.78
CA GLY A 258 -7.40 15.04 9.99
C GLY A 258 -8.24 16.23 10.43
N LEU A 259 -7.57 17.33 10.75
CA LEU A 259 -8.16 18.57 11.26
C LEU A 259 -8.06 19.68 10.21
N GLU A 260 -9.06 20.55 10.17
CA GLU A 260 -9.03 21.85 9.46
C GLU A 260 -9.39 22.93 10.49
N ASP A 261 -8.48 23.87 10.76
CA ASP A 261 -8.64 24.89 11.82
C ASP A 261 -9.01 24.27 13.19
N GLY A 262 -8.45 23.10 13.50
CA GLY A 262 -8.72 22.35 14.73
C GLY A 262 -10.07 21.60 14.76
N GLN A 263 -10.82 21.56 13.66
CA GLN A 263 -12.06 20.78 13.54
C GLN A 263 -11.82 19.46 12.81
N GLU A 264 -12.31 18.36 13.37
CA GLU A 264 -12.23 17.04 12.72
C GLU A 264 -13.04 17.00 11.41
N ARG A 265 -12.32 16.79 10.29
CA ARG A 265 -12.91 16.63 8.95
C ARG A 265 -12.78 15.19 8.43
N VAL A 266 -11.71 14.48 8.79
CA VAL A 266 -11.50 13.08 8.37
C VAL A 266 -11.07 12.25 9.58
N ARG A 267 -11.65 11.07 9.74
CA ARG A 267 -11.19 10.07 10.71
C ARG A 267 -11.03 8.72 10.06
N LEU A 268 -9.84 8.14 10.21
CA LEU A 268 -9.56 6.77 9.82
C LEU A 268 -9.37 5.93 11.08
N GLU A 269 -10.00 4.77 11.12
CA GLU A 269 -9.91 3.81 12.21
C GLU A 269 -9.52 2.45 11.64
N LEU A 270 -8.43 1.87 12.14
CA LEU A 270 -7.89 0.61 11.71
C LEU A 270 -7.73 -0.33 12.91
N THR A 271 -8.52 -1.39 12.93
CA THR A 271 -8.36 -2.50 13.88
C THR A 271 -7.78 -3.70 13.15
N ILE A 272 -6.63 -4.18 13.61
CA ILE A 272 -6.09 -5.47 13.18
C ILE A 272 -5.82 -6.31 14.44
N ALA A 273 -6.69 -7.30 14.68
CA ALA A 273 -6.59 -8.14 15.86
C ALA A 273 -6.94 -9.60 15.56
N VAL A 274 -6.32 -10.52 16.30
CA VAL A 274 -6.66 -11.93 16.27
C VAL A 274 -8.04 -12.08 16.91
N GLY A 275 -9.01 -12.62 16.17
CA GLY A 275 -10.36 -12.75 16.70
C GLY A 275 -11.20 -11.49 16.60
N ALA A 276 -10.83 -10.53 15.75
CA ALA A 276 -11.65 -9.34 15.53
C ALA A 276 -13.06 -9.71 15.02
N ASP A 277 -14.08 -9.14 15.66
CA ASP A 277 -15.47 -9.33 15.27
C ASP A 277 -15.84 -8.47 14.06
N GLU A 278 -16.78 -8.99 13.25
CA GLU A 278 -17.34 -8.30 12.08
C GLU A 278 -16.28 -7.62 11.17
N PRO A 279 -15.31 -8.36 10.62
CA PRO A 279 -14.34 -7.79 9.70
C PRO A 279 -15.06 -7.08 8.55
N LYS A 280 -14.68 -5.83 8.28
CA LYS A 280 -15.34 -4.95 7.30
C LYS A 280 -14.45 -3.79 6.90
N ASP A 281 -14.72 -3.24 5.73
CA ASP A 281 -14.30 -1.90 5.34
C ASP A 281 -15.53 -1.04 5.19
N ARG A 282 -15.62 0.07 5.93
CA ARG A 282 -16.80 0.92 5.96
C ARG A 282 -16.42 2.38 5.81
N ILE A 283 -17.13 3.09 4.93
CA ILE A 283 -16.93 4.52 4.64
C ILE A 283 -18.25 5.23 4.93
N GLU A 284 -18.22 6.24 5.78
CA GLU A 284 -19.30 7.21 5.97
C GLU A 284 -18.85 8.58 5.50
N ILE A 285 -19.67 9.23 4.65
CA ILE A 285 -19.44 10.60 4.20
C ILE A 285 -20.65 11.42 4.62
N ASP A 286 -20.43 12.36 5.55
CA ASP A 286 -21.42 13.37 5.92
C ASP A 286 -21.44 14.48 4.87
N ALA A 287 -22.38 14.37 3.94
CA ALA A 287 -22.64 15.31 2.86
C ALA A 287 -24.15 15.33 2.55
N ASP A 288 -24.57 16.01 1.48
CA ASP A 288 -25.93 15.89 0.94
C ASP A 288 -25.86 15.36 -0.51
N PRO A 289 -26.29 14.11 -0.79
CA PRO A 289 -26.81 13.13 0.18
C PRO A 289 -25.73 12.59 1.11
N LYS A 290 -26.13 12.08 2.29
CA LYS A 290 -25.24 11.27 3.15
C LYS A 290 -24.97 9.93 2.45
N LEU A 291 -23.71 9.49 2.44
CA LEU A 291 -23.33 8.17 1.93
C LEU A 291 -22.79 7.26 3.03
N VAL A 292 -23.13 5.98 2.92
CA VAL A 292 -22.55 4.90 3.72
C VAL A 292 -22.27 3.73 2.77
N LEU A 293 -21.01 3.33 2.67
CA LEU A 293 -20.57 2.17 1.90
C LEU A 293 -19.94 1.15 2.85
N GLU A 294 -20.23 -0.13 2.64
CA GLU A 294 -19.63 -1.21 3.41
C GLU A 294 -19.23 -2.37 2.48
N ILE A 295 -18.04 -2.92 2.72
CA ILE A 295 -17.57 -4.17 2.13
C ILE A 295 -17.51 -5.20 3.27
N PRO A 296 -18.54 -6.07 3.39
CA PRO A 296 -18.56 -7.11 4.41
C PRO A 296 -17.36 -8.06 4.24
N GLY A 297 -16.70 -8.40 5.34
CA GLY A 297 -15.46 -9.20 5.35
C GLY A 297 -14.19 -8.41 5.05
N GLY A 298 -14.32 -7.18 4.54
CA GLY A 298 -13.21 -6.34 4.12
C GLY A 298 -12.45 -6.87 2.89
N VAL A 299 -11.55 -6.05 2.37
CA VAL A 299 -10.70 -6.36 1.22
C VAL A 299 -9.44 -7.11 1.68
N ALA A 300 -9.17 -8.25 1.05
CA ALA A 300 -7.99 -9.08 1.34
C ALA A 300 -6.67 -8.37 0.96
N GLY A 301 -5.96 -7.86 1.98
CA GLY A 301 -4.84 -6.92 1.78
C GLY A 301 -3.73 -7.37 0.82
N ASP A 302 -3.10 -8.53 1.08
CA ASP A 302 -1.92 -8.96 0.30
C ASP A 302 -2.18 -9.07 -1.22
N ARG A 303 -3.25 -9.79 -1.60
CA ARG A 303 -3.65 -9.95 -3.01
C ARG A 303 -4.19 -8.66 -3.61
N ALA A 304 -4.91 -7.85 -2.84
CA ALA A 304 -5.42 -6.57 -3.33
C ALA A 304 -4.27 -5.59 -3.64
N THR A 305 -3.27 -5.50 -2.75
CA THR A 305 -2.05 -4.72 -2.98
C THR A 305 -1.31 -5.19 -4.23
N ALA A 306 -1.12 -6.50 -4.39
CA ALA A 306 -0.49 -7.04 -5.59
C ALA A 306 -1.21 -6.63 -6.89
N ASN A 307 -2.54 -6.73 -6.90
CA ASN A 307 -3.35 -6.30 -8.04
C ASN A 307 -3.31 -4.79 -8.25
N ALA A 308 -3.25 -3.97 -7.20
CA ALA A 308 -3.17 -2.51 -7.31
C ALA A 308 -1.93 -2.09 -8.13
N LEU A 309 -0.76 -2.67 -7.85
CA LEU A 309 0.46 -2.39 -8.60
C LEU A 309 0.38 -2.86 -10.05
N VAL A 310 -0.10 -4.09 -10.28
CA VAL A 310 -0.23 -4.65 -11.63
C VAL A 310 -1.18 -3.81 -12.48
N ASN A 311 -2.31 -3.36 -11.92
CA ASN A 311 -3.27 -2.53 -12.62
C ASN A 311 -2.75 -1.10 -12.82
N ALA A 312 -1.87 -0.59 -11.94
CA ALA A 312 -1.27 0.72 -12.12
C ALA A 312 -0.27 0.75 -13.29
N ALA A 313 0.38 -0.38 -13.61
CA ALA A 313 1.48 -0.40 -14.58
C ALA A 313 1.12 0.15 -15.96
N PRO A 314 0.02 -0.28 -16.63
CA PRO A 314 -0.36 0.32 -17.90
C PRO A 314 -0.70 1.81 -17.81
N ARG A 315 -1.25 2.25 -16.68
CA ARG A 315 -1.65 3.64 -16.47
C ARG A 315 -0.45 4.54 -16.34
N LEU A 316 0.60 4.08 -15.65
CA LEU A 316 1.86 4.83 -15.54
C LEU A 316 2.53 5.07 -16.90
N THR A 317 2.37 4.15 -17.87
CA THR A 317 2.92 4.36 -19.22
C THR A 317 2.20 5.45 -20.02
N ALA A 318 0.97 5.79 -19.60
CA ALA A 318 0.10 6.76 -20.25
C ALA A 318 -0.07 8.07 -19.43
N ALA A 319 0.47 8.10 -18.21
CA ALA A 319 0.33 9.22 -17.29
C ALA A 319 1.34 10.33 -17.58
N GLU A 320 1.09 11.51 -17.01
CA GLU A 320 2.07 12.59 -17.00
C GLU A 320 3.29 12.19 -16.15
N ALA A 321 4.47 12.69 -16.53
CA ALA A 321 5.70 12.41 -15.81
C ALA A 321 5.73 13.18 -14.49
N GLY A 322 6.25 12.55 -13.44
CA GLY A 322 6.28 13.11 -12.09
C GLY A 322 5.95 12.08 -11.02
N LEU A 323 5.86 12.57 -9.78
CA LEU A 323 5.41 11.81 -8.62
C LEU A 323 3.91 11.98 -8.46
N LEU A 324 3.17 10.93 -8.80
CA LEU A 324 1.71 10.90 -8.77
C LEU A 324 1.21 10.32 -7.45
N THR A 325 0.01 10.75 -7.07
CA THR A 325 -0.81 10.08 -6.08
C THR A 325 -1.74 9.06 -6.74
N VAL A 326 -2.31 8.17 -5.93
CA VAL A 326 -3.35 7.27 -6.42
C VAL A 326 -4.60 7.99 -6.90
N LEU A 327 -4.85 9.26 -6.55
CA LEU A 327 -6.04 9.99 -6.99
C LEU A 327 -5.95 10.41 -8.47
N GLU A 328 -4.73 10.57 -8.98
CA GLU A 328 -4.45 10.97 -10.35
C GLU A 328 -4.50 9.81 -11.35
N LEU A 329 -4.52 8.56 -10.86
CA LEU A 329 -4.70 7.40 -11.71
C LEU A 329 -6.15 7.28 -12.21
N PRO A 330 -6.39 6.89 -13.47
CA PRO A 330 -7.75 6.63 -13.97
C PRO A 330 -8.49 5.57 -13.14
N ALA A 331 -9.80 5.75 -12.89
CA ALA A 331 -10.62 4.81 -12.11
C ALA A 331 -10.69 3.38 -12.70
N GLY A 332 -10.66 3.28 -14.04
CA GLY A 332 -10.91 2.04 -14.78
C GLY A 332 -9.67 1.29 -15.27
N ARG A 333 -9.90 0.02 -15.61
CA ARG A 333 -9.02 -0.87 -16.38
C ARG A 333 -9.35 -0.82 -17.87
#